data_AF-A0A7Y2ZWL3-F1
#
_entry.id   AF-A0A7Y2ZWL3-F1
#
_cell.length_a   1.000
_cell.length_b   1.000
_cell.length_c   1.000
_cell.angle_alpha   90.00
_cell.angle_beta   90.00
_cell.angle_gamma   90.00
#
_symmetry.space_group_name_H-M   'P 1'
#
loop_
_entity.id
_entity.type
_entity.pdbx_description
1 polymer ?
#
loop_
_entity_poly.entity_id
_entity_poly.type
_entity_poly.pdbx_seq_one_letter_code
_entity_poly.pdbx_strand_id
1 'polypeptide(L)'
;MKPEDFPKKIKPYIIPKAQGKMIYRCLDCNMEFGIKKLLYTCPECGQVFLLYDKNFNRLKAISGKTWQKIFDYRKMLNIPSLRGIYRYHEFIGPVIPIDDVLYLGEGHTPVVKANR
;
A
#
# COMPACT_ATOMS: atom_id res chain seq x y z
N MET A 1 -19.93 -6.43 -0.45
CA MET A 1 -20.69 -5.16 -0.26
C MET A 1 -20.30 -4.16 -1.31
N LYS A 2 -21.21 -3.26 -1.70
CA LYS A 2 -20.90 -2.16 -2.60
C LYS A 2 -20.25 -1.02 -1.79
N PRO A 3 -19.37 -0.20 -2.40
CA PRO A 3 -18.79 0.96 -1.73
C PRO A 3 -19.84 1.95 -1.18
N GLU A 4 -21.04 1.94 -1.77
CA GLU A 4 -22.14 2.82 -1.39
C GLU A 4 -22.74 2.52 -0.02
N ASP A 5 -22.64 1.26 0.42
CA ASP A 5 -23.26 0.74 1.64
C ASP A 5 -22.51 1.12 2.92
N PHE A 6 -21.30 1.70 2.79
CA PHE A 6 -20.46 2.02 3.94
C PHE A 6 -20.81 3.36 4.60
N PRO A 7 -20.51 3.52 5.91
CA PRO A 7 -20.76 4.77 6.63
C PRO A 7 -20.14 5.99 5.94
N LYS A 8 -20.90 7.09 5.85
CA LYS A 8 -20.49 8.34 5.18
C LYS A 8 -19.12 8.86 5.63
N LYS A 9 -18.77 8.67 6.91
CA LYS A 9 -17.49 9.11 7.49
C LYS A 9 -16.27 8.34 6.96
N ILE A 10 -16.46 7.11 6.49
CA ILE A 10 -15.38 6.24 6.00
C ILE A 10 -15.38 6.12 4.48
N LYS A 11 -16.56 6.22 3.84
CA LYS A 11 -16.74 6.09 2.39
C LYS A 11 -15.66 6.80 1.53
N PRO A 12 -15.20 8.03 1.84
CA PRO A 12 -14.16 8.71 1.04
C PRO A 12 -12.80 7.99 1.01
N TYR A 13 -12.53 7.13 1.99
CA TYR A 13 -11.24 6.45 2.15
C TYR A 13 -11.25 4.99 1.67
N ILE A 14 -12.44 4.44 1.36
CA ILE A 14 -12.60 3.02 1.07
C ILE A 14 -11.88 2.62 -0.22
N ILE A 15 -12.04 3.41 -1.29
CA ILE A 15 -11.36 3.21 -2.57
C ILE A 15 -10.20 4.21 -2.64
N PRO A 16 -8.93 3.76 -2.58
CA PRO A 16 -7.79 4.64 -2.65
C PRO A 16 -7.59 5.14 -4.08
N LYS A 17 -6.91 6.29 -4.20
CA LYS A 17 -6.43 6.82 -5.47
C LYS A 17 -4.91 6.73 -5.50
N ALA A 18 -4.34 6.61 -6.70
CA ALA A 18 -2.91 6.73 -6.89
C ALA A 18 -2.42 8.11 -6.42
N GLN A 19 -1.41 8.13 -5.55
CA GLN A 19 -0.86 9.32 -4.90
C GLN A 19 0.54 9.06 -4.33
N GLY A 20 1.13 10.07 -3.70
CA GLY A 20 2.44 9.96 -3.05
C GLY A 20 3.61 10.16 -4.02
N LYS A 21 4.83 9.99 -3.51
CA LYS A 21 6.05 10.15 -4.31
C LYS A 21 7.07 9.10 -3.89
N MET A 22 7.00 7.96 -4.55
CA MET A 22 7.90 6.84 -4.32
C MET A 22 9.25 7.06 -5.02
N ILE A 23 10.33 6.73 -4.32
CA ILE A 23 11.70 6.74 -4.79
C ILE A 23 12.43 5.47 -4.32
N TYR A 24 13.54 5.15 -4.97
CA TYR A 24 14.57 4.29 -4.41
C TYR A 24 15.54 5.14 -3.58
N ARG A 25 15.90 4.70 -2.37
CA ARG A 25 17.00 5.26 -1.58
C ARG A 25 18.03 4.18 -1.30
N CYS A 26 19.29 4.43 -1.64
CA CYS A 26 20.36 3.48 -1.41
C CYS A 26 20.57 3.28 0.10
N LEU A 27 20.77 2.03 0.53
CA LEU A 27 21.00 1.71 1.94
C LEU A 27 22.34 2.22 2.49
N ASP A 28 23.31 2.48 1.60
CA ASP A 28 24.68 2.84 1.99
C ASP A 28 24.96 4.31 1.70
N CYS A 29 25.08 4.69 0.43
CA CYS A 29 25.39 6.08 0.06
C CYS A 29 24.20 7.05 0.12
N ASN A 30 23.00 6.59 0.50
CA ASN A 30 21.76 7.39 0.59
C ASN A 30 21.30 8.10 -0.70
N MET A 31 21.93 7.84 -1.84
CA MET A 31 21.50 8.39 -3.12
C MET A 31 20.07 7.98 -3.47
N GLU A 32 19.34 8.92 -4.05
CA GLU A 32 17.91 8.76 -4.35
C GLU A 32 17.66 8.74 -5.85
N PHE A 33 16.82 7.78 -6.29
CA PHE A 33 16.49 7.58 -7.69
C PHE A 33 14.97 7.46 -7.86
N GLY A 34 14.47 7.84 -9.04
CA GLY A 34 13.06 7.67 -9.38
C GLY A 34 12.73 6.21 -9.71
N ILE A 35 11.51 5.77 -9.39
CA ILE A 35 11.03 4.39 -9.65
C ILE A 35 10.54 4.16 -11.09
N LYS A 36 10.65 5.15 -11.99
CA LYS A 36 10.21 5.03 -13.39
C LYS A 36 11.12 4.13 -14.23
N LYS A 37 12.33 3.86 -13.75
CA LYS A 37 13.30 2.93 -14.35
C LYS A 37 13.60 1.85 -13.34
N LEU A 38 13.69 0.61 -13.81
CA LEU A 38 14.11 -0.50 -12.97
C LEU A 38 15.62 -0.40 -12.74
N LEU A 39 16.02 -0.18 -11.49
CA LEU A 39 17.42 -0.22 -11.05
C LEU A 39 17.59 -1.41 -10.11
N TYR A 40 18.41 -2.38 -10.49
CA TYR A 40 18.67 -3.57 -9.67
C TYR A 40 19.57 -3.25 -8.47
N THR A 41 20.54 -2.35 -8.65
CA THR A 41 21.49 -1.89 -7.63
C THR A 41 21.81 -0.42 -7.82
N CYS A 42 22.39 0.20 -6.79
CA CYS A 42 22.82 1.58 -6.82
C CYS A 42 23.93 1.80 -7.85
N PRO A 43 23.75 2.70 -8.84
CA PRO A 43 24.77 2.93 -9.85
C PRO A 43 26.04 3.57 -9.28
N GLU A 44 25.96 4.20 -8.11
CA GLU A 44 27.09 4.89 -7.47
C GLU A 44 27.98 3.95 -6.63
N CYS A 45 27.38 3.00 -5.91
CA CYS A 45 28.13 2.14 -4.97
C CYS A 45 27.80 0.63 -5.04
N GLY A 46 26.91 0.21 -5.94
CA GLY A 46 26.53 -1.19 -6.13
C GLY A 46 25.61 -1.80 -5.06
N GLN A 47 25.26 -1.07 -4.00
CA GLN A 47 24.38 -1.55 -2.92
C GLN A 47 22.90 -1.56 -3.28
N VAL A 48 22.09 -2.25 -2.47
CA VAL A 48 20.64 -2.37 -2.68
C VAL A 48 19.86 -1.13 -2.23
N PHE A 49 18.60 -1.05 -2.67
CA PHE A 49 17.69 0.06 -2.41
C PHE A 49 16.57 -0.31 -1.45
N LEU A 50 16.07 0.69 -0.72
CA LEU A 50 14.73 0.66 -0.14
C LEU A 50 13.78 1.57 -0.91
N LEU A 51 12.51 1.21 -0.94
CA LEU A 51 11.45 2.09 -1.40
C LEU A 51 11.10 3.11 -0.31
N TYR A 52 11.04 4.38 -0.70
CA TYR A 52 10.73 5.47 0.21
C TYR A 52 9.64 6.37 -0.37
N ASP A 53 8.62 6.66 0.44
CA ASP A 53 7.59 7.63 0.08
C ASP A 53 7.96 9.01 0.63
N LYS A 54 8.37 9.95 -0.25
CA LYS A 54 8.68 11.31 0.18
C LYS A 54 7.48 12.05 0.78
N ASN A 55 6.26 11.61 0.47
CA ASN A 55 5.03 12.22 0.96
C ASN A 55 4.41 11.40 2.11
N PHE A 56 5.17 10.57 2.82
CA PHE A 56 4.68 9.67 3.87
C PHE A 56 3.86 10.39 4.96
N ASN A 57 4.24 11.62 5.32
CA ASN A 57 3.55 12.39 6.37
C ASN A 57 2.06 12.63 6.09
N ARG A 58 1.60 12.56 4.83
CA ARG A 58 0.16 12.63 4.51
C ARG A 58 -0.65 11.55 5.23
N LEU A 59 -0.07 10.37 5.45
CA LEU A 59 -0.74 9.23 6.07
C LEU A 59 -1.02 9.49 7.56
N LYS A 60 -0.25 10.37 8.19
CA LYS A 60 -0.43 10.78 9.60
C LYS A 60 -1.62 11.72 9.78
N ALA A 61 -2.15 12.32 8.71
CA ALA A 61 -3.36 13.14 8.77
C ALA A 61 -4.61 12.29 9.08
N ILE A 62 -4.54 10.99 8.82
CA ILE A 62 -5.59 10.02 9.16
C ILE A 62 -5.21 9.31 10.45
N SER A 63 -6.11 9.35 11.44
CA SER A 63 -5.87 8.69 12.73
C SER A 63 -5.69 7.18 12.57
N GLY A 64 -4.89 6.55 13.44
CA GLY A 64 -4.72 5.09 13.45
C GLY A 64 -6.03 4.32 13.60
N LYS A 65 -6.97 4.81 14.43
CA LYS A 65 -8.31 4.21 14.56
C LYS A 65 -9.12 4.28 13.25
N THR A 66 -8.93 5.34 12.47
CA THR A 66 -9.56 5.47 11.16
C THR A 66 -8.93 4.49 10.17
N TRP A 67 -7.61 4.33 10.16
CA TRP A 67 -6.92 3.33 9.34
C TRP A 67 -7.40 1.90 9.60
N GLN A 68 -7.53 1.51 10.87
CA GLN A 68 -8.08 0.20 11.25
C GLN A 68 -9.46 -0.01 10.61
N LYS A 69 -10.36 0.96 10.74
CA LYS A 69 -11.70 0.90 10.12
C LYS A 69 -11.63 0.79 8.60
N ILE A 70 -10.77 1.57 7.94
CA ILE A 70 -10.59 1.52 6.48
C ILE A 70 -10.25 0.09 6.06
N PHE A 71 -9.24 -0.53 6.69
CA PHE A 71 -8.80 -1.88 6.35
C PHE A 71 -9.84 -2.95 6.69
N ASP A 72 -10.59 -2.77 7.77
CA ASP A 72 -11.66 -3.68 8.14
C ASP A 72 -12.82 -3.63 7.14
N TYR A 73 -13.27 -2.44 6.72
CA TYR A 73 -14.31 -2.34 5.69
C TYR A 73 -13.84 -2.85 4.33
N ARG A 74 -12.57 -2.66 3.98
CA ARG A 74 -12.01 -3.25 2.74
C ARG A 74 -12.05 -4.78 2.73
N LYS A 75 -12.09 -5.47 3.89
CA LYS A 75 -12.32 -6.93 3.94
C LYS A 75 -13.64 -7.35 3.29
N MET A 76 -14.64 -6.48 3.33
CA MET A 76 -16.02 -6.74 2.91
C MET A 76 -16.28 -6.40 1.42
N LEU A 77 -15.31 -5.77 0.76
CA LEU A 77 -15.40 -5.38 -0.65
C LEU A 77 -15.16 -6.57 -1.57
N ASN A 78 -15.93 -6.66 -2.65
CA ASN A 78 -15.70 -7.62 -3.74
C ASN A 78 -14.91 -6.99 -4.88
N ILE A 79 -13.84 -6.26 -4.55
CA ILE A 79 -12.95 -5.60 -5.51
C ILE A 79 -11.59 -6.32 -5.46
N PRO A 80 -11.18 -7.05 -6.50
CA PRO A 80 -9.95 -7.86 -6.50
C PRO A 80 -8.71 -7.05 -6.14
N SER A 81 -8.56 -5.84 -6.68
CA SER A 81 -7.42 -4.95 -6.44
C SER A 81 -7.31 -4.42 -4.99
N LEU A 82 -8.31 -4.64 -4.15
CA LEU A 82 -8.29 -4.33 -2.71
C LEU A 82 -8.26 -5.59 -1.83
N ARG A 83 -7.96 -6.75 -2.42
CA ARG A 83 -7.68 -8.01 -1.72
C ARG A 83 -6.18 -8.15 -1.44
N GLY A 84 -5.82 -9.26 -0.77
CA GLY A 84 -4.42 -9.57 -0.44
C GLY A 84 -3.65 -8.44 0.23
N ILE A 85 -2.45 -8.18 -0.27
CA ILE A 85 -1.54 -7.14 0.22
C ILE A 85 -2.05 -5.72 -0.10
N TYR A 86 -2.73 -5.53 -1.23
CA TYR A 86 -3.21 -4.22 -1.68
C TYR A 86 -4.48 -3.74 -0.97
N ARG A 87 -5.04 -4.53 -0.04
CA ARG A 87 -5.92 -3.99 1.01
C ARG A 87 -5.30 -2.77 1.71
N TYR A 88 -3.98 -2.77 1.87
CA TYR A 88 -3.18 -1.71 2.49
C TYR A 88 -2.48 -0.82 1.44
N HIS A 89 -3.13 -0.59 0.30
CA HIS A 89 -2.62 0.12 -0.88
C HIS A 89 -1.73 1.33 -0.55
N GLU A 90 -2.21 2.21 0.33
CA GLU A 90 -1.53 3.47 0.65
C GLU A 90 -0.16 3.28 1.32
N PHE A 91 0.06 2.12 1.95
CA PHE A 91 1.29 1.78 2.66
C PHE A 91 2.25 0.94 1.82
N ILE A 92 1.75 0.26 0.78
CA ILE A 92 2.53 -0.69 -0.03
C ILE A 92 2.98 -0.06 -1.34
N GLY A 93 2.03 0.47 -2.12
CA GLY A 93 2.28 0.96 -3.47
C GLY A 93 1.35 2.11 -3.80
N PRO A 94 1.41 3.24 -3.06
CA PRO A 94 0.42 4.30 -3.15
C PRO A 94 0.36 4.95 -4.54
N VAL A 95 1.41 4.83 -5.34
CA VAL A 95 1.53 5.39 -6.70
C VAL A 95 0.91 4.52 -7.78
N ILE A 96 0.51 3.29 -7.47
CA ILE A 96 -0.03 2.34 -8.44
C ILE A 96 -1.54 2.58 -8.55
N PRO A 97 -2.10 2.87 -9.74
CA PRO A 97 -3.55 2.93 -9.93
C PRO A 97 -4.23 1.62 -9.54
N ILE A 98 -5.41 1.70 -8.92
CA ILE A 98 -6.10 0.51 -8.40
C ILE A 98 -6.54 -0.43 -9.54
N ASP A 99 -6.79 0.11 -10.73
CA ASP A 99 -7.20 -0.65 -11.91
C ASP A 99 -6.02 -1.42 -12.55
N ASP A 100 -4.78 -1.07 -12.20
CA ASP A 100 -3.56 -1.75 -12.67
C ASP A 100 -3.11 -2.86 -11.71
N VAL A 101 -3.77 -3.01 -10.56
CA VAL A 101 -3.43 -4.04 -9.57
C VAL A 101 -4.04 -5.38 -9.96
N LEU A 102 -3.16 -6.35 -10.26
CA LEU A 102 -3.54 -7.74 -10.49
C LEU A 102 -3.51 -8.54 -9.19
N TYR A 103 -4.62 -9.21 -8.88
CA TYR A 103 -4.77 -10.06 -7.69
C TYR A 103 -4.87 -11.52 -8.10
N LEU A 104 -3.99 -12.38 -7.57
CA LEU A 104 -3.94 -13.81 -7.93
C LEU A 104 -4.38 -14.73 -6.79
N GLY A 105 -4.96 -14.17 -5.73
CA GLY A 105 -5.42 -14.94 -4.57
C GLY A 105 -4.46 -14.88 -3.37
N GLU A 106 -3.45 -14.01 -3.39
CA GLU A 106 -2.48 -13.92 -2.30
C GLU A 106 -3.02 -13.26 -1.02
N GLY A 107 -2.29 -13.41 0.08
CA GLY A 107 -2.67 -12.88 1.39
C GLY A 107 -3.87 -13.59 2.01
N HIS A 108 -4.39 -13.01 3.10
CA HIS A 108 -5.49 -13.59 3.92
C HIS A 108 -5.16 -15.02 4.39
N THR A 109 -3.86 -15.30 4.56
CA THR A 109 -3.38 -16.56 5.10
C THR A 109 -4.07 -16.84 6.44
N PRO A 110 -4.68 -18.02 6.61
CA PRO A 110 -5.34 -18.37 7.86
C PRO A 110 -4.37 -18.25 9.04
N VAL A 111 -4.77 -17.50 10.05
CA VAL A 111 -4.08 -17.47 11.34
C VAL A 111 -4.79 -18.46 12.24
N VAL A 112 -4.18 -19.62 12.44
CA VAL A 112 -4.76 -20.72 13.22
C VAL A 112 -4.10 -20.73 14.59
N LYS A 113 -4.92 -20.86 15.64
CA LYS A 113 -4.41 -21.02 17.01
C LYS A 113 -3.64 -22.33 17.10
N ALA A 114 -2.39 -22.30 17.56
CA ALA A 114 -1.62 -23.51 17.79
C ALA A 114 -2.31 -24.41 18.83
N ASN A 115 -2.35 -25.70 18.55
CA ASN A 115 -2.71 -26.70 19.56
C ASN A 115 -1.60 -26.76 20.61
N ARG A 116 -1.98 -26.99 21.87
CA ARG A 116 -1.02 -27.31 22.93
C ARG A 116 -0.62 -28.77 22.84
#